data_AF-A0A9N7NSH5-F1
#
_entry.id   AF-A0A9N7NSH5-F1
#
_cell.length_a   1.000
_cell.length_b   1.000
_cell.length_c   1.000
_cell.angle_alpha   90.00
_cell.angle_beta   90.00
_cell.angle_gamma   90.00
#
_symmetry.space_group_name_H-M   'P 1'
#
loop_
_entity.id
_entity.type
_entity.pdbx_description
1 polymer ?
#
loop_
_entity_poly.entity_id
_entity_poly.type
_entity_poly.pdbx_seq_one_letter_code
_entity_poly.pdbx_strand_id
1 'polypeptide(L)'
;MAATIFTPTLSLTANKSIRHLKTPNSTPRHYNKKWDVQAKRIEKPLEELYNVKVERKVSKDRLAELGVSKWSVWKTGKCKLPWDWHVDQLVYIEEGEVAVVPEGSEQYMKFNAGDLVRYPKWFEADLYFNGFYQERYSFRAYGDD
;
A
#
# COMPACT_ATOMS: atom_id res chain seq x y z
N MET A 1 30.08 -48.58 -28.61
CA MET A 1 28.90 -49.04 -29.37
C MET A 1 27.82 -49.38 -28.35
N ALA A 2 26.82 -48.51 -28.17
CA ALA A 2 25.82 -48.58 -27.10
C ALA A 2 24.67 -49.56 -27.43
N ALA A 3 24.10 -50.16 -26.39
CA ALA A 3 23.16 -51.28 -26.46
C ALA A 3 21.74 -50.89 -26.89
N THR A 4 21.11 -51.75 -27.69
CA THR A 4 19.70 -51.75 -28.09
C THR A 4 18.89 -52.68 -27.18
N ILE A 5 17.83 -52.17 -26.54
CA ILE A 5 16.73 -53.01 -26.05
C ILE A 5 15.43 -52.21 -26.18
N PHE A 6 14.56 -52.60 -27.11
CA PHE A 6 13.17 -52.18 -27.22
C PHE A 6 12.31 -53.45 -27.25
N THR A 7 11.39 -53.60 -26.30
CA THR A 7 10.38 -54.68 -26.26
C THR A 7 9.08 -54.12 -25.60
N PRO A 8 7.92 -54.82 -25.64
CA PRO A 8 6.88 -54.52 -26.62
C PRO A 8 5.48 -54.29 -25.99
N THR A 9 4.60 -53.73 -26.83
CA THR A 9 3.17 -54.01 -27.04
C THR A 9 2.28 -54.46 -25.86
N LEU A 10 1.21 -53.69 -25.61
CA LEU A 10 0.02 -54.17 -24.89
C LEU A 10 -1.22 -54.03 -25.78
N SER A 11 -1.89 -55.17 -25.98
CA SER A 11 -3.10 -55.37 -26.75
C SER A 11 -4.37 -55.20 -25.91
N LEU A 12 -5.45 -54.81 -26.60
CA LEU A 12 -6.80 -54.58 -26.08
C LEU A 12 -7.48 -55.85 -25.56
N THR A 13 -8.35 -55.71 -24.57
CA THR A 13 -9.62 -56.49 -24.54
C THR A 13 -10.68 -55.75 -23.73
N ALA A 14 -11.83 -55.57 -24.36
CA ALA A 14 -13.06 -55.09 -23.77
C ALA A 14 -13.81 -56.26 -23.10
N ASN A 15 -14.60 -55.99 -22.06
CA ASN A 15 -15.70 -56.87 -21.67
C ASN A 15 -16.86 -56.05 -21.07
N LYS A 16 -18.08 -56.41 -21.49
CA LYS A 16 -19.36 -55.75 -21.20
C LYS A 16 -20.35 -56.85 -20.80
N SER A 17 -20.98 -56.76 -19.62
CA SER A 17 -22.23 -57.47 -19.23
C SER A 17 -22.64 -56.97 -17.83
N ILE A 18 -23.74 -56.25 -17.54
CA ILE A 18 -25.21 -56.39 -17.70
C ILE A 18 -25.93 -57.00 -16.46
N ARG A 19 -26.79 -56.15 -15.83
CA ARG A 19 -28.06 -56.36 -15.04
C ARG A 19 -27.96 -57.04 -13.64
N HIS A 20 -28.76 -56.75 -12.59
CA HIS A 20 -30.06 -56.07 -12.41
C HIS A 20 -30.37 -55.71 -10.90
N LEU A 21 -31.08 -54.58 -10.67
CA LEU A 21 -32.16 -54.23 -9.70
C LEU A 21 -32.00 -54.03 -8.16
N LYS A 22 -32.45 -52.81 -7.76
CA LYS A 22 -33.29 -52.34 -6.61
C LYS A 22 -32.71 -52.28 -5.20
N THR A 23 -32.63 -51.05 -4.65
CA THR A 23 -33.66 -50.43 -3.76
C THR A 23 -33.34 -48.95 -3.49
N PRO A 24 -34.34 -48.10 -3.19
CA PRO A 24 -34.16 -46.67 -2.97
C PRO A 24 -33.82 -46.40 -1.50
N ASN A 25 -32.94 -45.44 -1.22
CA ASN A 25 -32.98 -44.73 0.06
C ASN A 25 -32.48 -43.30 -0.12
N SER A 26 -33.43 -42.39 0.05
CA SER A 26 -33.27 -40.95 0.15
C SER A 26 -32.37 -40.59 1.32
N THR A 27 -31.23 -39.95 1.05
CA THR A 27 -30.46 -39.18 2.02
C THR A 27 -30.52 -37.70 1.65
N PRO A 28 -30.69 -36.78 2.62
CA PRO A 28 -30.94 -35.39 2.34
C PRO A 28 -29.68 -34.75 1.74
N ARG A 29 -29.88 -33.95 0.68
CA ARG A 29 -28.83 -33.12 0.09
C ARG A 29 -28.38 -32.12 1.16
N HIS A 30 -27.26 -32.39 1.80
CA HIS A 30 -26.52 -31.36 2.51
C HIS A 30 -26.07 -30.33 1.47
N TYR A 31 -26.83 -29.24 1.38
CA TYR A 31 -26.41 -28.03 0.71
C TYR A 31 -25.18 -27.51 1.44
N ASN A 32 -24.00 -27.92 0.98
CA ASN A 32 -22.76 -27.26 1.33
C ASN A 32 -22.84 -25.86 0.72
N LYS A 33 -23.33 -24.92 1.54
CA LYS A 33 -23.18 -23.49 1.31
C LYS A 33 -21.67 -23.21 1.36
N LYS A 34 -21.01 -23.35 0.22
CA LYS A 34 -19.62 -22.99 0.04
C LYS A 34 -19.57 -21.48 0.17
N TRP A 35 -19.22 -21.01 1.37
CA TRP A 35 -18.92 -19.60 1.57
C TRP A 35 -17.59 -19.35 0.86
N ASP A 36 -17.66 -18.86 -0.37
CA ASP A 36 -16.50 -18.24 -1.02
C ASP A 36 -16.21 -16.96 -0.24
N VAL A 37 -15.36 -17.08 0.77
CA VAL A 37 -14.79 -15.91 1.44
C VAL A 37 -13.76 -15.35 0.48
N GLN A 38 -14.18 -14.44 -0.41
CA GLN A 38 -13.26 -13.56 -1.09
C GLN A 38 -12.63 -12.64 -0.04
N ALA A 39 -11.50 -13.07 0.51
CA ALA A 39 -10.62 -12.22 1.29
C ALA A 39 -10.10 -11.10 0.36
N LYS A 40 -10.80 -9.96 0.33
CA LYS A 40 -10.25 -8.74 -0.25
C LYS A 40 -9.00 -8.40 0.55
N ARG A 41 -7.81 -8.46 -0.07
CA ARG A 41 -6.60 -7.84 0.48
C ARG A 41 -6.91 -6.36 0.61
N ILE A 42 -7.13 -5.91 1.84
CA ILE A 42 -7.12 -4.49 2.16
C ILE A 42 -5.64 -4.15 2.32
N GLU A 43 -5.00 -3.76 1.22
CA GLU A 43 -3.65 -3.20 1.27
C GLU A 43 -3.73 -1.90 2.06
N LYS A 44 -2.94 -1.79 3.13
CA LYS A 44 -2.88 -0.57 3.92
C LYS A 44 -2.33 0.56 3.05
N PRO A 45 -2.85 1.79 3.20
CA PRO A 45 -2.29 2.93 2.48
C PRO A 45 -0.82 3.13 2.90
N LEU A 46 -0.01 3.64 1.98
CA LEU A 46 1.44 3.83 2.18
C LEU A 46 1.71 4.74 3.37
N GLU A 47 0.87 5.76 3.56
CA GLU A 47 0.91 6.66 4.72
C GLU A 47 0.85 5.89 6.05
N GLU A 48 -0.03 4.89 6.18
CA GLU A 48 -0.14 4.09 7.40
C GLU A 48 1.06 3.18 7.61
N LEU A 49 1.59 2.59 6.53
CA LEU A 49 2.75 1.70 6.58
C LEU A 49 4.02 2.39 7.08
N TYR A 50 4.20 3.67 6.72
CA TYR A 50 5.35 4.48 7.12
C TYR A 50 5.05 5.46 8.25
N ASN A 51 3.93 5.30 8.95
CA ASN A 51 3.51 6.19 10.05
C ASN A 51 3.43 7.68 9.68
N VAL A 52 3.31 8.01 8.39
CA VAL A 52 3.08 9.37 7.90
C VAL A 52 1.61 9.68 8.08
N LYS A 53 1.30 10.74 8.83
CA LYS A 53 -0.10 11.17 9.02
C LYS A 53 -0.41 12.33 8.12
N VAL A 54 -1.60 12.35 7.54
CA VAL A 54 -2.05 13.45 6.69
C VAL A 54 -3.45 13.91 7.06
N GLU A 55 -3.60 15.21 7.30
CA GLU A 55 -4.89 15.90 7.35
C GLU A 55 -5.05 16.62 6.01
N ARG A 56 -6.00 16.17 5.18
CA ARG A 56 -6.23 16.75 3.84
C ARG A 56 -7.14 17.97 3.94
N LYS A 57 -6.85 19.02 3.18
CA LYS A 57 -7.65 20.27 3.10
C LYS A 57 -7.95 20.87 4.48
N VAL A 58 -6.91 21.16 5.24
CA VAL A 58 -7.02 21.65 6.62
C VAL A 58 -7.76 22.99 6.68
N SER A 59 -8.65 23.15 7.67
CA SER A 59 -9.41 24.39 7.86
C SER A 59 -8.53 25.53 8.37
N LYS A 60 -8.92 26.77 8.09
CA LYS A 60 -8.19 27.96 8.56
C LYS A 60 -8.10 28.04 10.08
N ASP A 61 -9.15 27.64 10.78
CA ASP A 61 -9.18 27.62 12.25
C ASP A 61 -8.13 26.65 12.81
N ARG A 62 -8.03 25.45 12.23
CA ARG A 62 -7.01 24.47 12.60
C ARG A 62 -5.59 24.97 12.35
N LEU A 63 -5.35 25.66 11.24
CA LEU A 63 -4.05 26.29 10.95
C LEU A 63 -3.72 27.41 11.95
N ALA A 64 -4.73 28.17 12.39
CA ALA A 64 -4.57 29.22 13.39
C ALA A 64 -4.27 28.65 14.78
N GLU A 65 -4.97 27.59 15.20
CA GLU A 65 -4.70 26.85 16.44
C GLU A 65 -3.25 26.33 16.50
N LEU A 66 -2.77 25.76 15.39
CA LEU A 66 -1.40 25.26 15.27
C LEU A 66 -0.35 26.38 15.14
N GLY A 67 -0.77 27.64 14.95
CA GLY A 67 0.13 28.77 14.79
C GLY A 67 1.01 28.68 13.54
N VAL A 68 0.53 28.04 12.46
CA VAL A 68 1.30 27.76 11.23
C VAL A 68 1.93 29.02 10.64
N SER A 69 1.29 30.18 10.80
CA SER A 69 1.81 31.48 10.36
C SER A 69 3.18 31.87 10.95
N LYS A 70 3.58 31.24 12.07
CA LYS A 70 4.86 31.47 12.76
C LYS A 70 5.93 30.43 12.40
N TRP A 71 5.57 29.37 11.68
CA TRP A 71 6.50 28.32 11.29
C TRP A 71 7.50 28.79 10.24
N SER A 72 8.62 28.08 10.16
CA SER A 72 9.65 28.32 9.16
C SER A 72 9.12 28.03 7.76
N VAL A 73 9.53 28.83 6.78
CA VAL A 73 9.13 28.68 5.38
C VAL A 73 10.25 27.99 4.60
N TRP A 74 9.88 27.03 3.76
CA TRP A 74 10.79 26.42 2.78
C TRP A 74 10.18 26.47 1.39
N LYS A 75 11.04 26.62 0.36
CA LYS A 75 10.62 26.74 -1.03
C LYS A 75 11.61 26.04 -1.94
N THR A 76 11.10 25.50 -3.03
CA THR A 76 11.91 24.94 -4.11
C THR A 76 11.20 25.03 -5.46
N GLY A 77 11.93 24.72 -6.53
CA GLY A 77 11.38 24.47 -7.86
C GLY A 77 11.40 22.97 -8.19
N LYS A 78 11.33 22.65 -9.49
CA LYS A 78 11.40 21.27 -9.97
C LYS A 78 12.76 20.65 -9.63
N CYS A 79 12.78 19.66 -8.73
CA CYS A 79 13.98 18.92 -8.35
C CYS A 79 13.65 17.56 -7.72
N LYS A 80 14.70 16.75 -7.53
CA LYS A 80 14.69 15.56 -6.69
C LYS A 80 15.63 15.81 -5.50
N LEU A 81 15.20 15.50 -4.28
CA LEU A 81 15.97 15.71 -3.06
C LEU A 81 15.88 14.49 -2.14
N PRO A 82 16.99 13.82 -1.79
CA PRO A 82 17.00 12.85 -0.70
C PRO A 82 16.84 13.57 0.64
N TRP A 83 16.02 13.02 1.53
CA TRP A 83 15.73 13.64 2.82
C TRP A 83 15.63 12.60 3.94
N ASP A 84 16.24 12.93 5.08
CA ASP A 84 16.24 12.13 6.31
C ASP A 84 15.63 12.96 7.44
N TRP A 85 14.54 12.47 8.01
CA TRP A 85 13.87 13.05 9.16
C TRP A 85 14.42 12.43 10.44
N HIS A 86 15.40 13.08 11.08
CA HIS A 86 15.88 12.63 12.40
C HIS A 86 14.90 12.90 13.55
N VAL A 87 13.96 13.82 13.36
CA VAL A 87 12.91 14.20 14.33
C VAL A 87 11.57 14.31 13.63
N ASP A 88 10.50 14.24 14.42
CA ASP A 88 9.14 14.45 13.90
C ASP A 88 9.03 15.86 13.31
N GLN A 89 8.55 15.94 12.06
CA GLN A 89 8.32 17.20 11.38
C GLN A 89 6.86 17.32 11.00
N LEU A 90 6.27 18.47 11.31
CA LEU A 90 4.94 18.84 10.86
C LEU A 90 5.07 19.86 9.72
N VAL A 91 4.43 19.56 8.59
CA VAL A 91 4.56 20.31 7.34
C VAL A 91 3.18 20.69 6.85
N TYR A 92 2.94 21.97 6.61
CA TYR A 92 1.78 22.46 5.90
C TYR A 92 2.18 22.92 4.50
N ILE A 93 1.57 22.32 3.48
CA ILE A 93 1.86 22.64 2.08
C ILE A 93 1.01 23.83 1.67
N GLU A 94 1.64 24.98 1.41
CA GLU A 94 0.94 26.18 0.97
C GLU A 94 0.68 26.17 -0.53
N GLU A 95 1.65 25.68 -1.32
CA GLU A 95 1.58 25.67 -2.78
C GLU A 95 2.37 24.50 -3.38
N GLY A 96 1.90 23.99 -4.51
CA GLY A 96 2.55 22.92 -5.25
C GLY A 96 2.17 21.52 -4.79
N GLU A 97 2.98 20.55 -5.21
CA GLU A 97 2.84 19.14 -4.88
C GLU A 97 4.21 18.49 -4.67
N VAL A 98 4.23 17.46 -3.83
CA VAL A 98 5.40 16.62 -3.58
C VAL A 98 5.01 15.15 -3.65
N ALA A 99 5.83 14.36 -4.34
CA ALA A 99 5.79 12.91 -4.26
C ALA A 99 6.93 12.43 -3.34
N VAL A 100 6.58 11.61 -2.35
CA VAL A 100 7.50 11.09 -1.33
C VAL A 100 7.65 9.60 -1.59
N VAL A 101 8.86 9.18 -1.95
CA VAL A 101 9.22 7.77 -2.17
C VAL A 101 10.03 7.30 -0.98
N PRO A 102 9.45 6.53 -0.04
CA PRO A 102 10.21 5.95 1.07
C PRO A 102 11.41 5.15 0.58
N GLU A 103 12.47 5.13 1.35
CA GLU A 103 13.64 4.31 1.03
C GLU A 103 13.25 2.85 0.79
N GLY A 104 13.74 2.26 -0.30
CA GLY A 104 13.48 0.86 -0.67
C GLY A 104 12.06 0.57 -1.20
N SER A 105 11.20 1.58 -1.35
CA SER A 105 9.84 1.43 -1.89
C SER A 105 9.79 1.72 -3.40
N GLU A 106 9.01 0.92 -4.15
CA GLU A 106 8.61 1.24 -5.53
C GLU A 106 7.35 2.12 -5.59
N GLN A 107 6.66 2.30 -4.47
CA GLN A 107 5.46 3.11 -4.32
C GLN A 107 5.78 4.48 -3.68
N TYR A 108 4.91 5.46 -3.89
CA TYR A 108 5.06 6.81 -3.37
C TYR A 108 3.76 7.35 -2.78
N MET A 109 3.90 8.25 -1.80
CA MET A 109 2.81 9.09 -1.29
C MET A 109 2.78 10.40 -2.07
N LYS A 110 1.59 10.97 -2.30
CA LYS A 110 1.44 12.28 -2.93
C LYS A 110 0.73 13.26 -2.00
N PHE A 111 1.32 14.44 -1.83
CA PHE A 111 0.77 15.53 -1.04
C PHE A 111 0.71 16.81 -1.86
N ASN A 112 -0.33 17.61 -1.65
CA ASN A 112 -0.60 18.81 -2.43
C ASN A 112 -0.92 19.99 -1.50
N ALA A 113 -1.02 21.18 -2.06
CA ALA A 113 -1.44 22.38 -1.36
C ALA A 113 -2.72 22.16 -0.51
N GLY A 114 -2.68 22.61 0.74
CA GLY A 114 -3.75 22.46 1.73
C GLY A 114 -3.62 21.23 2.63
N ASP A 115 -2.65 20.36 2.39
CA ASP A 115 -2.38 19.19 3.24
C ASP A 115 -1.47 19.54 4.40
N LEU A 116 -1.77 19.00 5.58
CA LEU A 116 -0.91 19.02 6.75
C LEU A 116 -0.37 17.60 6.98
N VAL A 117 0.94 17.44 6.87
CA VAL A 117 1.64 16.16 6.90
C VAL A 117 2.53 16.09 8.13
N ARG A 118 2.41 15.02 8.91
CA ARG A 118 3.37 14.66 9.96
C ARG A 118 4.28 13.55 9.42
N TYR A 119 5.54 13.88 9.20
CA TYR A 119 6.59 12.91 8.95
C TYR A 119 7.16 12.43 10.30
N PRO A 120 7.26 11.11 10.53
CA PRO A 120 7.85 10.59 11.75
C PRO A 120 9.37 10.71 11.71
N LYS A 121 9.98 10.73 12.89
CA LYS A 121 11.42 10.56 13.06
C LYS A 121 11.90 9.21 12.49
N TRP A 122 13.17 9.19 12.12
CA TRP A 122 13.89 8.08 11.49
C TRP A 122 13.19 7.59 10.22
N PHE A 123 12.63 8.53 9.46
CA PHE A 123 12.05 8.28 8.16
C PHE A 123 13.02 8.80 7.11
N GLU A 124 13.19 8.05 6.02
CA GLU A 124 14.05 8.40 4.91
C GLU A 124 13.27 8.27 3.61
N ALA A 125 13.34 9.29 2.75
CA ALA A 125 12.66 9.27 1.47
C ALA A 125 13.36 10.14 0.42
N ASP A 126 13.16 9.76 -0.84
CA ASP A 126 13.39 10.64 -1.97
C ASP A 126 12.14 11.51 -2.22
N LEU A 127 12.34 12.82 -2.23
CA LEU A 127 11.32 13.82 -2.55
C LEU A 127 11.41 14.22 -4.01
N TYR A 128 10.27 14.26 -4.69
CA TYR A 128 10.14 14.70 -6.08
C TYR A 128 9.17 15.86 -6.18
N PHE A 129 9.68 16.97 -6.73
CA PHE A 129 8.90 18.19 -6.97
C PHE A 129 8.80 18.42 -8.48
N ASN A 130 7.57 18.51 -9.00
CA ASN A 130 7.31 18.68 -10.43
C ASN A 130 7.29 20.15 -10.90
N GLY A 131 7.29 21.11 -9.97
CA GLY A 131 7.16 22.53 -10.25
C GLY A 131 7.53 23.37 -9.04
N PHE A 132 6.98 24.58 -8.95
CA PHE A 132 7.13 25.41 -7.76
C PHE A 132 6.46 24.74 -6.54
N TYR A 133 7.15 24.76 -5.41
CA TYR A 133 6.69 24.19 -4.16
C TYR A 133 7.03 25.11 -2.99
N GLN A 134 6.07 25.30 -2.09
CA GLN A 134 6.24 26.08 -0.88
C GLN A 134 5.51 25.42 0.28
N GLU A 135 6.22 25.30 1.39
CA GLU A 135 5.69 24.75 2.64
C GLU A 135 6.06 25.61 3.84
N ARG A 136 5.34 25.36 4.93
CA ARG A 136 5.70 25.78 6.26
C ARG A 136 5.95 24.56 7.12
N TYR A 137 7.03 24.57 7.89
CA TYR A 137 7.40 23.42 8.70
C TYR A 137 7.76 23.80 10.13
N SER A 138 7.50 22.87 11.04
CA SER A 138 7.91 22.92 12.44
C SER A 138 8.43 21.56 12.86
N PHE A 139 9.61 21.54 13.50
CA PHE A 139 10.14 20.34 14.13
C PHE A 139 9.53 20.21 15.53
N ARG A 140 9.03 19.02 15.86
CA ARG A 140 8.55 18.71 17.21
C ARG A 140 9.72 18.28 18.08
N ALA A 141 9.84 18.89 19.25
CA ALA A 141 10.84 18.50 20.23
C ALA A 141 10.42 17.19 20.91
N TYR A 142 11.39 16.48 21.50
CA TYR A 142 11.11 15.33 22.34
C TYR A 142 10.23 15.76 23.54
N GLY A 143 9.02 15.21 23.64
CA GLY A 143 8.09 15.44 24.76
C GLY A 143 6.78 16.17 24.41
N ASP A 144 6.55 16.56 23.16
CA ASP A 144 5.32 17.26 22.70
C ASP A 144 4.16 16.30 22.28
N ASP A 145 4.08 15.09 22.86
CA ASP A 145 3.00 14.12 22.61
C ASP A 145 1.86 14.24 23.64
#